data_AF-A0A1M3L2Q6-F1
#
_entry.id   AF-A0A1M3L2Q6-F1
#
_cell.length_a   1.000
_cell.length_b   1.000
_cell.length_c   1.000
_cell.angle_alpha   90.00
_cell.angle_beta   90.00
_cell.angle_gamma   90.00
#
_symmetry.space_group_name_H-M   'P 1'
#
loop_
_entity.id
_entity.type
_entity.pdbx_description
1 polymer ?
#
loop_
_entity_poly.entity_id
_entity_poly.type
_entity_poly.pdbx_seq_one_letter_code
_entity_poly.pdbx_strand_id
1 'polypeptide(L)'
;MNTWGGFGEYIALCGCVIAATGSGCGIVHLMGGKYEQVSYAVKNMIANLTGMICDGAKPSCSMKLASGVSTALLSATLAMEQKVVTSIEGIIEDDVDQCILNLVRIGAQGMQEADRLILDIMTNKR
;
A
#
# COMPACT_ATOMS: atom_id res chain seq x y z
N MET A 1 21.60 0.69 17.91
CA MET A 1 20.92 -0.24 16.98
C MET A 1 19.43 0.09 17.03
N ASN A 2 18.98 1.20 16.44
CA ASN A 2 17.63 1.75 16.68
C ASN A 2 16.93 2.23 15.39
N THR A 3 17.22 1.64 14.22
CA THR A 3 16.63 2.07 12.93
C THR A 3 15.54 1.14 12.37
N TRP A 4 15.21 0.04 13.07
CA TRP A 4 14.13 -0.88 12.68
C TRP A 4 12.93 -0.82 13.65
N GLY A 5 12.43 0.38 13.92
CA GLY A 5 11.24 0.62 14.76
C GLY A 5 9.92 0.65 13.97
N GLY A 6 9.79 -0.10 12.87
CA GLY A 6 8.73 0.14 11.87
C GLY A 6 7.42 -0.64 12.02
N PHE A 7 7.38 -1.75 12.75
CA PHE A 7 6.19 -2.65 12.80
C PHE A 7 6.01 -3.31 14.18
N GLY A 8 6.26 -2.55 15.26
CA GLY A 8 6.11 -3.03 16.64
C GLY A 8 4.89 -2.48 17.39
N GLU A 9 4.28 -1.40 16.89
CA GLU A 9 2.98 -0.89 17.35
C GLU A 9 1.95 -1.21 16.27
N TYR A 10 0.71 -1.50 16.68
CA TYR A 10 -0.37 -1.78 15.75
C TYR A 10 -0.52 -0.59 14.79
N ILE A 11 -0.15 -0.81 13.53
CA ILE A 11 -0.32 0.18 12.47
C ILE A 11 -1.70 -0.03 11.86
N ALA A 12 -2.52 1.03 11.84
CA ALA A 12 -3.84 0.96 11.21
C ALA A 12 -3.76 0.80 9.68
N LEU A 13 -2.60 1.00 9.05
CA LEU A 13 -2.40 0.65 7.64
C LEU A 13 -2.37 -0.88 7.46
N CYS A 14 -3.19 -1.40 6.55
CA CYS A 14 -3.27 -2.83 6.30
C CYS A 14 -1.99 -3.37 5.64
N GLY A 15 -1.36 -4.39 6.22
CA GLY A 15 -0.21 -5.08 5.64
C GLY A 15 -0.46 -5.69 4.25
N CYS A 16 -1.74 -5.93 3.91
CA CYS A 16 -2.15 -6.32 2.56
C CYS A 16 -1.68 -5.33 1.48
N VAL A 17 -1.63 -4.03 1.78
CA VAL A 17 -1.20 -3.01 0.81
C VAL A 17 0.23 -3.28 0.36
N ILE A 18 1.13 -3.54 1.31
CA ILE A 18 2.54 -3.80 1.05
C ILE A 18 2.71 -5.15 0.34
N ALA A 19 2.03 -6.19 0.82
CA ALA A 19 2.08 -7.53 0.23
C ALA A 19 1.57 -7.56 -1.22
N ALA A 20 0.46 -6.87 -1.50
CA ALA A 20 -0.10 -6.75 -2.83
C ALA A 20 0.80 -5.91 -3.75
N THR A 21 1.41 -4.83 -3.24
CA THR A 21 2.36 -4.02 -4.00
C THR A 21 3.58 -4.84 -4.43
N GLY A 22 4.15 -5.63 -3.52
CA GLY A 22 5.21 -6.57 -3.83
C GLY A 22 4.79 -7.62 -4.86
N SER A 23 3.57 -8.16 -4.73
CA SER A 23 2.99 -9.08 -5.73
C SER A 23 2.89 -8.42 -7.11
N GLY A 24 2.43 -7.16 -7.19
CA GLY A 24 2.37 -6.40 -8.43
C GLY A 24 3.73 -6.23 -9.10
N CYS A 25 4.78 -5.97 -8.32
CA CYS A 25 6.16 -5.91 -8.82
C CYS A 25 6.60 -7.26 -9.40
N GLY A 26 6.29 -8.37 -8.70
CA GLY A 26 6.56 -9.72 -9.18
C GLY A 26 5.82 -10.05 -10.48
N ILE A 27 4.55 -9.65 -10.59
CA ILE A 27 3.75 -9.82 -11.82
C ILE A 27 4.39 -9.05 -12.98
N VAL A 28 4.75 -7.78 -12.79
CA VAL A 28 5.45 -6.98 -13.81
C VAL A 28 6.76 -7.66 -14.25
N HIS A 29 7.54 -8.17 -13.29
CA HIS A 29 8.78 -8.87 -13.60
C HIS A 29 8.54 -10.12 -14.45
N LEU A 30 7.54 -10.93 -14.10
CA LEU A 30 7.15 -12.12 -14.88
C LEU A 30 6.61 -11.76 -16.28
N MET A 31 6.01 -10.59 -16.44
CA MET A 31 5.58 -10.06 -17.75
C MET A 31 6.75 -9.52 -18.60
N GLY A 32 8.00 -9.61 -18.12
CA GLY A 32 9.18 -9.11 -18.83
C GLY A 32 9.42 -7.61 -18.65
N GLY A 33 8.75 -6.98 -17.69
CA GLY A 33 8.95 -5.58 -17.34
C GLY A 33 10.34 -5.32 -16.75
N LYS A 34 10.85 -4.11 -16.96
CA LYS A 34 12.10 -3.64 -16.40
C LYS A 34 11.84 -2.82 -15.13
N TYR A 35 12.90 -2.30 -14.53
CA TYR A 35 12.84 -1.46 -13.34
C TYR A 35 11.83 -0.30 -13.44
N GLU A 36 11.73 0.32 -14.61
CA GLU A 36 10.78 1.41 -14.87
C GLU A 36 9.32 0.95 -14.72
N GLN A 37 8.92 -0.16 -15.35
CA GLN A 37 7.57 -0.71 -15.20
C GLN A 37 7.31 -1.16 -13.75
N VAL A 38 8.31 -1.72 -13.08
CA VAL A 38 8.19 -2.06 -11.65
C VAL A 38 7.92 -0.81 -10.83
N SER A 39 8.64 0.28 -11.11
CA SER A 39 8.46 1.57 -10.44
C SER A 39 7.06 2.15 -10.70
N TYR A 40 6.55 2.02 -11.94
CA TYR A 40 5.19 2.44 -12.29
C TYR A 40 4.12 1.64 -11.54
N ALA A 41 4.31 0.32 -11.42
CA ALA A 41 3.40 -0.51 -10.64
C ALA A 41 3.40 -0.11 -9.16
N VAL A 42 4.56 0.17 -8.57
CA VAL A 42 4.65 0.67 -7.18
C VAL A 42 3.88 1.99 -7.03
N LYS A 43 4.13 2.98 -7.89
CA LYS A 43 3.43 4.28 -7.85
C LYS A 43 1.91 4.11 -7.98
N ASN A 44 1.45 3.30 -8.93
CA ASN A 44 0.03 3.00 -9.13
C ASN A 44 -0.60 2.31 -7.90
N MET A 45 0.12 1.38 -7.27
CA MET A 45 -0.35 0.69 -6.07
C MET A 45 -0.46 1.62 -4.87
N ILE A 46 0.54 2.49 -4.66
CA ILE A 46 0.52 3.49 -3.58
C ILE A 46 -0.66 4.44 -3.78
N ALA A 47 -0.85 4.98 -4.99
CA ALA A 47 -1.95 5.89 -5.26
C ALA A 47 -3.33 5.26 -5.04
N ASN A 48 -3.46 3.95 -5.27
CA ASN A 48 -4.75 3.25 -5.21
C ASN A 48 -5.10 2.76 -3.78
N LEU A 49 -4.15 2.15 -3.06
CA LEU A 49 -4.46 1.38 -1.85
C LEU A 49 -3.96 1.98 -0.52
N THR A 50 -3.30 3.15 -0.54
CA THR A 50 -2.72 3.76 0.68
C THR A 50 -3.70 3.85 1.86
N GLY A 51 -5.00 4.05 1.60
CA GLY A 51 -6.01 4.21 2.66
C GLY A 51 -6.59 2.91 3.24
N MET A 52 -6.12 1.72 2.85
CA MET A 52 -6.71 0.48 3.33
C MET A 52 -6.38 0.23 4.80
N ILE A 53 -7.41 0.18 5.65
CA ILE A 53 -7.29 0.07 7.11
C ILE A 53 -7.22 -1.39 7.57
N CYS A 54 -6.43 -1.67 8.62
CA CYS A 54 -6.39 -2.94 9.34
C CYS A 54 -7.44 -2.98 10.46
N ASP A 55 -8.23 -4.05 10.54
CA ASP A 55 -9.29 -4.25 11.54
C ASP A 55 -9.18 -5.58 12.31
N GLY A 56 -8.01 -6.23 12.25
CA GLY A 56 -7.66 -7.39 13.09
C GLY A 56 -8.12 -8.75 12.55
N ALA A 57 -7.56 -9.20 11.41
CA ALA A 57 -7.63 -10.58 10.89
C ALA A 57 -9.03 -11.24 10.86
N LYS A 58 -10.06 -10.45 10.53
CA LYS A 58 -11.47 -10.88 10.38
C LYS A 58 -11.74 -11.42 8.97
N PRO A 59 -12.94 -11.95 8.67
CA PRO A 59 -13.32 -12.31 7.30
C PRO A 59 -13.16 -11.16 6.28
N SER A 60 -13.21 -9.90 6.71
CA SER A 60 -12.87 -8.73 5.90
C SER A 60 -11.43 -8.76 5.34
N CYS A 61 -10.51 -9.50 5.96
CA CYS A 61 -9.13 -9.64 5.52
C CYS A 61 -9.05 -10.36 4.16
N SER A 62 -9.85 -11.40 3.93
CA SER A 62 -9.87 -12.09 2.63
C SER A 62 -10.41 -11.18 1.53
N MET A 63 -11.41 -10.34 1.84
CA MET A 63 -11.92 -9.33 0.91
C MET A 63 -10.85 -8.29 0.58
N LYS A 64 -10.13 -7.78 1.59
CA LYS A 64 -9.02 -6.83 1.40
C LYS A 64 -7.89 -7.42 0.56
N LEU A 65 -7.54 -8.68 0.79
CA LEU A 65 -6.57 -9.42 -0.02
C LEU A 65 -7.05 -9.57 -1.47
N ALA A 66 -8.32 -9.92 -1.70
CA ALA A 66 -8.88 -10.02 -3.03
C ALA A 66 -8.83 -8.67 -3.77
N SER A 67 -9.23 -7.58 -3.10
CA SER A 67 -9.09 -6.22 -3.65
C SER A 67 -7.63 -5.87 -3.93
N GLY A 68 -6.72 -6.18 -2.99
CA GLY A 68 -5.29 -5.93 -3.14
C GLY A 68 -4.68 -6.63 -4.35
N VAL A 69 -4.97 -7.92 -4.53
CA VAL A 69 -4.49 -8.71 -5.68
C VAL A 69 -5.11 -8.22 -7.00
N SER A 70 -6.40 -7.89 -7.01
CA SER A 70 -7.07 -7.31 -8.19
C SER A 70 -6.38 -6.00 -8.61
N THR A 71 -6.10 -5.13 -7.65
CA THR A 71 -5.37 -3.88 -7.90
C THR A 71 -3.92 -4.13 -8.31
N ALA A 72 -3.25 -5.15 -7.78
CA ALA A 72 -1.90 -5.53 -8.20
C ALA A 72 -1.85 -5.92 -9.69
N LEU A 73 -2.82 -6.73 -10.14
CA LEU A 73 -2.96 -7.09 -11.56
C LEU A 73 -3.25 -5.87 -12.44
N LEU A 74 -4.16 -5.00 -11.99
CA LEU A 74 -4.48 -3.75 -12.69
C LEU A 74 -3.24 -2.85 -12.82
N SER A 75 -2.56 -2.58 -11.71
CA SER A 75 -1.36 -1.73 -11.66
C SER A 75 -0.23 -2.29 -12.51
N ALA A 76 -0.02 -3.62 -12.49
CA ALA A 76 0.97 -4.28 -13.33
C ALA A 76 0.63 -4.16 -14.83
N THR A 77 -0.64 -4.37 -15.19
CA THR A 77 -1.10 -4.21 -16.58
C THR A 77 -0.90 -2.78 -17.07
N LEU A 78 -1.31 -1.78 -16.28
CA LEU A 78 -1.11 -0.37 -16.60
C LEU A 78 0.37 -0.02 -16.72
N ALA A 79 1.21 -0.50 -15.82
CA ALA A 79 2.65 -0.27 -15.87
C ALA A 79 3.29 -0.82 -17.16
N MET A 80 2.89 -2.03 -17.58
CA MET A 80 3.34 -2.62 -18.85
C MET A 80 2.86 -1.82 -20.07
N GLU A 81 1.69 -1.18 -19.98
CA GLU A 81 1.19 -0.22 -20.98
C GLU A 81 1.80 1.19 -20.85
N GLN A 82 2.82 1.38 -20.01
CA GLN A 82 3.45 2.69 -19.75
C GLN A 82 2.48 3.74 -19.19
N LYS A 83 1.47 3.29 -18.44
CA LYS A 83 0.50 4.13 -17.75
C LYS A 83 0.83 4.17 -16.26
N VAL A 84 1.16 5.36 -15.78
CA VAL A 84 1.51 5.61 -14.38
C VAL A 84 0.85 6.89 -13.91
N VAL A 85 0.45 6.90 -12.63
CA VAL A 85 0.09 8.13 -11.90
C VAL A 85 1.28 9.11 -11.85
N THR A 86 0.97 10.40 -11.87
CA THR A 86 1.95 11.48 -11.89
C THR A 86 2.17 12.04 -10.48
N SER A 87 3.10 12.99 -10.35
CA SER A 87 3.35 13.71 -9.09
C SER A 87 2.25 14.71 -8.71
N ILE A 88 1.21 14.85 -9.54
CA ILE A 88 0.04 15.69 -9.24
C ILE A 88 -0.90 14.96 -8.28
N GLU A 89 -0.89 13.62 -8.28
CA GLU A 89 -1.80 12.81 -7.47
C GLU A 89 -1.29 12.57 -6.05
N GLY A 90 -1.91 13.24 -5.07
CA GLY A 90 -1.86 12.85 -3.66
C GLY A 90 -0.46 12.83 -3.05
N ILE A 91 0.05 11.63 -2.79
CA ILE A 91 1.34 11.40 -2.09
C ILE A 91 2.43 10.85 -3.01
N ILE A 92 2.16 10.86 -4.32
CA ILE A 92 3.06 10.36 -5.36
C ILE A 92 4.04 11.45 -5.73
N GLU A 93 5.27 11.04 -5.94
CA GLU A 93 6.39 11.86 -6.39
C GLU A 93 6.92 11.31 -7.71
N ASP A 94 7.80 12.06 -8.37
CA ASP A 94 8.47 11.55 -9.58
C ASP A 94 9.37 10.35 -9.25
N ASP A 95 10.06 10.42 -8.10
CA ASP A 95 10.88 9.34 -7.55
C ASP A 95 10.03 8.33 -6.76
N VAL A 96 10.16 7.04 -7.13
CA VAL A 96 9.44 5.94 -6.49
C VAL A 96 9.85 5.75 -5.02
N ASP A 97 11.11 6.03 -4.68
CA ASP A 97 11.59 5.89 -3.30
C ASP A 97 10.94 6.93 -2.40
N GLN A 98 10.75 8.16 -2.89
CA GLN A 98 9.99 9.18 -2.16
C GLN A 98 8.52 8.80 -1.98
N CYS A 99 7.89 8.16 -2.99
CA CYS A 99 6.53 7.63 -2.85
C CYS A 99 6.43 6.61 -1.70
N ILE A 100 7.40 5.69 -1.62
CA ILE A 100 7.47 4.67 -0.57
C ILE A 100 7.69 5.34 0.80
N LEU A 101 8.59 6.32 0.89
CA LEU A 101 8.84 7.07 2.12
C LEU A 101 7.58 7.84 2.58
N ASN A 102 6.83 8.43 1.65
CA ASN A 102 5.56 9.09 1.96
C ASN A 102 4.53 8.09 2.51
N LEU A 103 4.39 6.92 1.89
CA LEU A 103 3.53 5.84 2.38
C LEU A 103 3.93 5.39 3.79
N VAL A 104 5.22 5.15 4.01
CA VAL A 104 5.76 4.75 5.32
C VAL A 104 5.50 5.84 6.36
N ARG A 105 5.69 7.12 6.02
CA ARG A 105 5.43 8.24 6.94
C ARG A 105 3.96 8.31 7.33
N ILE A 106 3.04 8.10 6.39
CA ILE A 106 1.59 8.04 6.68
C ILE A 106 1.27 6.85 7.58
N GLY A 107 1.82 5.67 7.27
CA GLY A 107 1.63 4.47 8.09
C GLY A 107 2.18 4.62 9.51
N ALA A 108 3.34 5.24 9.68
CA ALA A 108 4.03 5.35 10.97
C ALA A 108 3.56 6.53 11.82
N GLN A 109 3.24 7.68 11.20
CA GLN A 109 2.85 8.91 11.91
C GLN A 109 1.36 9.20 11.74
N GLY A 110 0.87 9.22 10.49
CA GLY A 110 -0.52 9.60 10.19
C GLY A 110 -1.55 8.63 10.75
N MET A 111 -1.24 7.34 10.75
CA MET A 111 -2.16 6.30 11.20
C MET A 111 -2.18 6.08 12.72
N GLN A 112 -1.35 6.78 13.52
CA GLN A 112 -1.38 6.64 14.98
C GLN A 112 -2.71 7.10 15.59
N GLU A 113 -3.20 8.28 15.18
CA GLU A 113 -4.49 8.78 15.66
C GLU A 113 -5.66 7.99 15.05
N ALA A 114 -5.52 7.55 13.79
CA ALA A 114 -6.51 6.68 13.16
C ALA A 114 -6.65 5.37 13.93
N ASP A 115 -5.54 4.74 14.33
CA ASP A 115 -5.53 3.49 15.10
C ASP A 115 -6.32 3.63 16.40
N ARG A 116 -6.09 4.71 17.17
CA ARG A 116 -6.86 5.01 18.39
C ARG A 116 -8.36 5.10 18.13
N LEU A 117 -8.77 5.83 17.10
CA LEU A 117 -10.18 6.00 16.75
C LEU A 117 -10.81 4.68 16.27
N ILE A 118 -10.07 3.91 15.46
CA ILE A 118 -10.52 2.60 14.96
C ILE A 118 -10.73 1.65 16.14
N LEU A 119 -9.79 1.60 17.08
CA LEU A 119 -9.90 0.79 18.28
C LEU A 119 -11.10 1.21 19.13
N ASP A 120 -11.28 2.51 19.38
CA ASP A 120 -12.43 3.03 20.12
C ASP A 120 -13.77 2.59 19.50
N ILE A 121 -13.90 2.71 18.16
CA ILE A 121 -15.08 2.24 17.43
C ILE A 121 -15.24 0.72 17.56
N MET A 122 -14.15 -0.04 17.44
CA MET A 122 -14.17 -1.50 17.51
C MET A 122 -14.57 -2.01 18.89
N THR A 123 -14.14 -1.35 19.97
CA THR A 123 -14.41 -1.77 21.35
C THR A 123 -15.74 -1.27 21.89
N ASN A 124 -16.28 -0.19 21.34
CA ASN A 124 -17.57 0.38 21.76
C ASN A 124 -18.74 0.03 20.83
N LYS A 125 -18.51 -0.85 19.84
CA LYS A 125 -19.55 -1.32 18.93
C LYS A 125 -20.57 -2.18 19.68
N ARG A 126 -21.88 -1.91 19.49
CA ARG A 126 -22.99 -2.71 20.02
C ARG A 126 -23.42 -3.79 19.05
#